data_AF-A0A934CBP2-F1
#
_entry.id   AF-A0A934CBP2-F1
#
_cell.length_a   1.000
_cell.length_b   1.000
_cell.length_c   1.000
_cell.angle_alpha   90.00
_cell.angle_beta   90.00
_cell.angle_gamma   90.00
#
_symmetry.space_group_name_H-M   'P 1'
#
loop_
_entity.id
_entity.type
_entity.pdbx_description
1 polymer ?
#
loop_
_entity_poly.entity_id
_entity_poly.type
_entity_poly.pdbx_seq_one_letter_code
_entity_poly.pdbx_strand_id
1 'polypeptide(L)'
;MYILKCADGSYYVGSTKNLELRIAQHQSGKGARYTSRRLPVELVYAEEYERVADAYYREKQVQNWSRAKREALINGTPELLPALAKKKFDKKKLQEYLVGRAGLSDSSEAET
;
A
#
# COMPACT_ATOMS: atom_id res chain seq x y z
N MET A 1 -4.39 2.49 14.97
CA MET A 1 -3.54 2.64 13.75
C MET A 1 -3.79 4.03 13.18
N TYR A 2 -2.79 4.67 12.58
CA TYR A 2 -2.93 5.98 11.95
C TYR A 2 -2.14 6.07 10.65
N ILE A 3 -2.53 7.02 9.79
CA ILE A 3 -1.82 7.38 8.57
C ILE A 3 -1.47 8.87 8.62
N LEU A 4 -0.20 9.17 8.35
CA LEU A 4 0.27 10.53 8.15
C LEU A 4 0.55 10.78 6.67
N LYS A 5 0.18 11.96 6.18
CA LYS A 5 0.66 12.49 4.90
C LYS A 5 1.88 13.37 5.16
N CYS A 6 2.98 13.04 4.51
CA CYS A 6 4.22 13.80 4.58
C CYS A 6 4.24 14.95 3.56
N ALA A 7 5.15 15.90 3.72
CA ALA A 7 5.30 17.04 2.81
C ALA A 7 5.59 16.65 1.35
N ASP A 8 6.26 15.52 1.12
CA ASP A 8 6.50 14.96 -0.22
C ASP A 8 5.28 14.21 -0.81
N GLY A 9 4.13 14.27 -0.13
CA GLY A 9 2.91 13.56 -0.51
C GLY A 9 2.93 12.07 -0.22
N SER A 10 4.01 11.52 0.36
CA SER A 10 4.08 10.12 0.79
C SER A 10 3.19 9.85 2.01
N TYR A 11 2.85 8.57 2.23
CA TYR A 11 2.09 8.14 3.39
C TYR A 11 2.96 7.34 4.35
N TYR A 12 2.94 7.70 5.63
CA TYR A 12 3.49 6.92 6.74
C TYR A 12 2.37 6.24 7.50
N VAL A 13 2.54 4.98 7.88
CA VAL A 13 1.54 4.17 8.59
C VAL A 13 2.15 3.65 9.89
N GLY A 14 1.46 3.87 11.02
CA GLY A 14 1.92 3.40 12.32
C GLY A 14 0.79 3.09 13.28
N SER A 15 1.13 2.60 14.46
CA SER A 15 0.22 2.42 15.60
C SER A 15 0.81 3.04 16.86
N THR A 16 -0.04 3.36 17.83
CA THR A 16 0.34 3.96 19.11
C THR A 16 -0.80 3.76 20.11
N LYS A 17 -0.48 3.82 21.41
CA LYS A 17 -1.46 3.86 22.50
C LYS A 17 -1.89 5.29 22.87
N ASN A 18 -1.11 6.28 22.48
CA ASN A 18 -1.42 7.70 22.67
C ASN A 18 -1.19 8.42 21.33
N LEU A 19 -2.29 8.77 20.67
CA LEU A 19 -2.26 9.35 19.34
C LEU A 19 -1.70 10.77 19.36
N GLU A 20 -2.24 11.63 20.22
CA GLU A 20 -1.84 13.04 20.34
C GLU A 20 -0.34 13.22 20.59
N LEU A 21 0.19 12.52 21.59
CA LEU A 21 1.62 12.54 21.90
C LEU A 21 2.44 12.08 20.69
N ARG A 22 1.97 11.05 19.97
CA ARG A 22 2.69 10.52 18.82
C ARG A 22 2.70 11.49 17.65
N ILE A 23 1.60 12.18 17.39
CA ILE A 23 1.55 13.23 16.35
C ILE A 23 2.50 14.37 16.70
N ALA A 24 2.50 14.85 17.95
CA ALA A 24 3.43 15.89 18.40
C ALA A 24 4.90 15.48 18.25
N GLN A 25 5.24 14.22 18.55
CA GLN A 25 6.58 13.67 18.30
C GLN A 25 6.93 13.70 16.81
N HIS A 26 6.03 13.25 15.93
CA HIS A 26 6.28 13.30 14.49
C HIS A 26 6.48 14.73 14.00
N GLN A 27 5.61 15.68 14.38
CA GLN A 27 5.72 17.08 13.97
C GLN A 27 7.01 17.76 14.43
N SER A 28 7.50 17.43 15.64
CA SER A 28 8.76 17.95 16.17
C SER A 28 10.01 17.24 15.65
N GLY A 29 9.87 16.32 14.69
CA GLY A 29 10.99 15.53 14.15
C GLY A 29 11.53 14.45 15.09
N LYS A 30 10.92 14.26 16.27
CA LYS A 30 11.28 13.25 17.29
C LYS A 30 10.53 11.92 17.11
N GLY A 31 9.71 11.80 16.07
CA GLY A 31 9.00 10.58 15.69
C GLY A 31 9.90 9.59 14.93
N ALA A 32 9.34 8.96 13.91
CA ALA A 32 10.11 8.04 13.06
C ALA A 32 11.15 8.78 12.21
N ARG A 33 12.33 8.17 11.99
CA ARG A 33 13.36 8.68 11.06
C ARG A 33 12.82 8.95 9.66
N TYR A 34 11.81 8.21 9.24
CA TYR A 34 11.15 8.40 7.94
C TYR A 34 10.44 9.75 7.86
N THR A 35 9.63 10.09 8.87
CA THR A 35 8.83 11.32 8.91
C THR A 35 9.67 12.54 9.27
N SER A 36 10.72 12.39 10.10
CA SER A 36 11.57 13.52 10.51
C SER A 36 12.28 14.20 9.33
N ARG A 37 12.48 13.47 8.23
CA ARG A 37 13.05 13.98 6.98
C ARG A 37 12.01 14.51 5.98
N ARG A 38 10.72 14.52 6.33
CA ARG A 38 9.59 14.82 5.43
C ARG A 38 8.50 15.66 6.10
N LEU A 39 8.93 16.60 6.94
CA LEU A 39 8.04 17.53 7.63
C LEU A 39 7.58 18.66 6.69
N PRO A 40 6.41 19.28 6.95
CA PRO A 40 5.44 18.91 7.99
C PRO A 40 4.72 17.59 7.67
N VAL A 41 4.08 17.01 8.69
CA VAL A 41 3.19 15.85 8.53
C VAL A 41 1.78 16.20 8.97
N GLU A 42 0.80 15.62 8.30
CA GLU A 42 -0.62 15.79 8.58
C GLU A 42 -1.23 14.45 8.97
N LEU A 43 -2.02 14.41 10.05
CA LEU A 43 -2.83 13.24 10.39
C LEU A 43 -4.03 13.18 9.45
N VAL A 44 -4.05 12.22 8.54
CA VAL A 44 -5.11 12.08 7.53
C VAL A 44 -6.08 10.93 7.83
N TYR A 45 -5.73 10.05 8.76
CA TYR A 45 -6.56 8.91 9.12
C TYR A 45 -6.18 8.31 10.48
N ALA A 46 -7.16 7.84 11.24
CA ALA A 46 -6.97 7.06 12.46
C ALA A 46 -8.09 6.03 12.67
N GLU A 47 -7.73 4.87 13.20
CA GLU A 47 -8.62 3.79 13.63
C GLU A 47 -8.20 3.32 15.03
N GLU A 48 -9.16 3.13 15.92
CA GLU A 48 -8.94 2.60 17.27
C GLU A 48 -9.24 1.11 17.36
N TYR A 49 -8.56 0.44 18.28
CA TYR A 49 -8.66 -1.00 18.49
C TYR A 49 -8.50 -1.31 19.98
N GLU A 50 -9.31 -2.23 20.50
CA GLU A 50 -9.24 -2.66 21.90
C GLU A 50 -7.95 -3.42 22.22
N ARG A 51 -7.44 -4.19 21.25
CA ARG A 51 -6.25 -5.04 21.43
C ARG A 51 -5.09 -4.52 20.58
N VAL A 52 -3.91 -4.50 21.20
CA VAL A 52 -2.65 -4.15 20.53
C VAL A 52 -2.37 -5.06 19.32
N ALA A 53 -2.74 -6.34 19.41
CA ALA A 53 -2.57 -7.31 18.33
C ALA A 53 -3.37 -6.93 17.08
N ASP A 54 -4.60 -6.46 17.24
CA ASP A 54 -5.48 -6.09 16.12
C ASP A 54 -4.97 -4.82 15.43
N ALA A 55 -4.56 -3.82 16.23
CA ALA A 55 -3.91 -2.61 15.73
C ALA A 55 -2.63 -2.92 14.94
N TYR A 56 -1.82 -3.87 15.43
CA TYR A 56 -0.59 -4.30 14.77
C TYR A 56 -0.87 -5.03 13.45
N TYR A 57 -1.82 -5.97 13.44
CA TYR A 57 -2.21 -6.68 12.21
C TYR A 57 -2.72 -5.71 11.15
N ARG A 58 -3.56 -4.76 11.56
CA ARG A 58 -4.07 -3.70 10.69
C ARG A 58 -2.96 -2.82 10.14
N GLU A 59 -2.04 -2.37 10.98
CA GLU A 59 -0.87 -1.59 10.56
C GLU A 59 -0.10 -2.33 9.47
N LYS A 60 0.22 -3.62 9.68
CA LYS A 60 0.94 -4.45 8.71
C LYS A 60 0.18 -4.63 7.40
N GLN A 61 -1.14 -4.75 7.47
CA GLN A 61 -1.99 -4.81 6.29
C GLN A 61 -1.87 -3.52 5.46
N VAL A 62 -2.02 -2.34 6.08
CA VAL A 62 -2.01 -1.03 5.40
C VAL A 62 -0.61 -0.59 4.97
N GLN A 63 0.43 -0.98 5.70
CA GLN A 63 1.82 -0.76 5.28
C GLN A 63 2.11 -1.38 3.90
N ASN A 64 1.47 -2.51 3.58
CA ASN A 64 1.64 -3.20 2.29
C ASN A 64 0.61 -2.79 1.21
N TRP A 65 -0.24 -1.82 1.49
CA TRP A 65 -1.22 -1.33 0.51
C TRP A 65 -0.61 -0.40 -0.53
N SER A 66 -1.17 -0.45 -1.74
CA SER A 66 -0.91 0.56 -2.76
C SER A 66 -1.43 1.93 -2.30
N ARG A 67 -0.92 2.99 -2.94
CA ARG A 67 -1.39 4.36 -2.69
C ARG A 67 -2.91 4.48 -2.81
N ALA A 68 -3.48 3.95 -3.89
CA ALA A 68 -4.92 4.00 -4.15
C ALA A 68 -5.75 3.33 -3.05
N LYS A 69 -5.30 2.22 -2.48
CA LYS A 69 -5.99 1.56 -1.36
C LYS A 69 -5.95 2.40 -0.08
N ARG A 70 -4.84 3.08 0.20
CA ARG A 70 -4.75 4.00 1.34
C ARG A 70 -5.66 5.21 1.15
N GLU A 71 -5.70 5.77 -0.06
CA GLU A 71 -6.59 6.90 -0.38
C GLU A 71 -8.07 6.51 -0.28
N ALA A 72 -8.44 5.32 -0.75
CA ALA A 72 -9.81 4.81 -0.57
C ALA A 72 -10.19 4.70 0.91
N LEU A 73 -9.25 4.30 1.78
CA LEU A 73 -9.47 4.26 3.22
C LEU A 73 -9.59 5.66 3.84
N ILE A 74 -8.65 6.55 3.50
CA ILE A 74 -8.61 7.95 3.97
C ILE A 74 -9.90 8.69 3.60
N ASN A 75 -10.40 8.47 2.39
CA ASN A 75 -11.59 9.15 1.86
C ASN A 75 -12.92 8.53 2.31
N GLY A 76 -12.89 7.48 3.15
CA GLY A 76 -14.11 6.83 3.62
C GLY A 76 -14.85 6.03 2.54
N THR A 77 -14.13 5.54 1.52
CA THR A 77 -14.68 4.70 0.43
C THR A 77 -14.08 3.28 0.45
N PRO A 78 -14.20 2.53 1.56
CA PRO A 78 -13.60 1.19 1.69
C PRO A 78 -14.22 0.16 0.72
N GLU A 79 -15.41 0.41 0.18
CA GLU A 79 -16.07 -0.42 -0.83
C GLU A 79 -15.27 -0.52 -2.14
N LEU A 80 -14.32 0.40 -2.37
CA LEU A 80 -13.40 0.34 -3.51
C LEU A 80 -12.24 -0.64 -3.30
N LEU A 81 -11.96 -1.06 -2.06
CA LEU A 81 -10.81 -1.92 -1.73
C LEU A 81 -10.81 -3.26 -2.47
N PRO A 82 -11.93 -3.98 -2.63
CA PRO A 82 -11.97 -5.22 -3.42
C PRO A 82 -11.59 -4.98 -4.88
N ALA A 83 -12.08 -3.90 -5.50
CA ALA A 83 -11.74 -3.55 -6.87
C ALA A 83 -10.25 -3.19 -7.01
N LEU A 84 -9.71 -2.43 -6.06
CA LEU A 84 -8.30 -2.02 -6.01
C LEU A 84 -7.34 -3.17 -5.65
N ALA A 85 -7.84 -4.30 -5.16
CA ALA A 85 -7.05 -5.50 -4.88
C ALA A 85 -6.83 -6.40 -6.10
N LYS A 86 -7.68 -6.28 -7.13
CA LYS A 86 -7.57 -7.10 -8.34
C LYS A 86 -6.27 -6.75 -9.07
N LYS A 87 -5.41 -7.75 -9.31
CA LYS A 87 -4.24 -7.58 -10.18
C LYS A 87 -4.74 -7.17 -11.56
N LYS A 88 -4.30 -6.02 -12.07
CA LYS A 88 -4.38 -5.74 -13.50
C LYS A 88 -3.36 -6.66 -14.16
N PHE A 89 -3.82 -7.79 -14.69
CA PHE A 89 -2.99 -8.54 -15.62
C PHE A 89 -2.77 -7.64 -16.82
N ASP A 90 -1.52 -7.29 -17.05
CA ASP A 90 -1.14 -6.47 -18.18
C ASP A 90 -1.34 -7.33 -19.44
N LYS A 91 -2.42 -7.08 -20.18
CA LYS A 91 -2.78 -7.87 -21.38
C LYS A 91 -1.60 -7.95 -22.34
N LYS A 92 -0.80 -6.88 -22.44
CA LYS A 92 0.41 -6.82 -23.26
C LYS A 92 1.45 -7.86 -22.83
N LYS A 93 1.73 -7.98 -21.53
CA LYS A 93 2.69 -8.93 -20.97
C LYS A 93 2.20 -10.38 -21.08
N LEU A 94 0.89 -10.61 -21.00
CA LEU A 94 0.27 -11.91 -21.22
C LEU A 94 0.33 -12.31 -22.71
N GLN A 95 0.11 -11.36 -23.61
CA GLN A 95 0.16 -11.57 -25.06
C GLN A 95 1.61 -11.81 -25.54
N GLU A 96 2.58 -11.06 -25.02
CA GLU A 96 4.02 -11.30 -25.22
C GLU A 96 4.45 -12.68 -24.69
N TYR A 97 3.97 -13.08 -23.51
CA TYR A 97 4.23 -14.41 -22.94
C TYR A 97 3.61 -15.56 -23.76
N LEU A 98 2.37 -15.39 -24.23
CA LEU A 98 1.67 -16.41 -25.04
C LEU A 98 2.29 -16.55 -26.43
N VAL A 99 2.71 -15.45 -27.07
CA VAL A 99 3.44 -15.46 -28.35
C VAL A 99 4.81 -16.13 -28.20
N GLY A 100 5.55 -15.83 -27.12
CA GLY A 100 6.84 -16.47 -26.83
C GLY A 100 6.76 -17.98 -26.58
N ARG A 101 5.59 -18.50 -26.21
CA ARG A 101 5.36 -19.94 -25.98
C ARG A 101 4.95 -20.70 -27.25
N ALA A 102 4.43 -20.00 -28.27
CA ALA A 102 4.06 -20.59 -29.56
C ALA A 102 5.26 -20.85 -30.50
N GLY A 103 6.48 -20.42 -30.12
CA GLY A 103 7.70 -20.57 -30.91
C GLY A 103 8.49 -21.87 -30.68
N LEU A 104 7.95 -22.85 -29.96
CA LEU A 104 8.59 -24.16 -29.70
C LEU A 104 7.59 -25.30 -29.90
N SER A 105 7.09 -25.43 -31.12
CA SER A 105 6.60 -26.70 -31.67
C SER A 105 6.35 -26.52 -33.17
N ASP A 106 7.37 -26.69 -34.00
CA ASP A 106 7.21 -27.57 -35.17
C ASP A 106 8.57 -28.00 -35.71
N SER A 107 8.93 -29.25 -35.42
CA SER A 107 9.88 -29.99 -36.22
C SER A 107 9.47 -31.46 -36.16
N SER A 108 8.33 -31.78 -36.75
CA SER A 108 8.09 -33.11 -37.30
C SER A 108 7.60 -32.97 -38.74
N GLU A 109 8.42 -33.52 -39.65
CA GLU A 109 8.00 -34.20 -40.88
C GLU A 109 7.42 -33.36 -42.02
N ALA A 110 8.19 -33.28 -43.11
CA ALA A 110 7.63 -33.35 -44.46
C ALA A 110 8.51 -34.29 -45.30
N GLU A 111 7.85 -35.30 -45.85
CA GLU A 111 8.34 -36.41 -46.67
C GLU A 111 9.11 -35.97 -47.92
N THR A 112 10.15 -36.72 -48.31
CA THR A 112 10.15 -37.61 -49.50
C THR A 112 11.24 -38.67 -49.35
#